data_AF-A0A067P532-F1
#
_entry.id   AF-A0A067P532-F1
#
_cell.length_a   1.000
_cell.length_b   1.000
_cell.length_c   1.000
_cell.angle_alpha   90.00
_cell.angle_beta   90.00
_cell.angle_gamma   90.00
#
_symmetry.space_group_name_H-M   'P 1'
#
loop_
_entity.id
_entity.type
_entity.pdbx_description
1 polymer ?
#
loop_
_entity_poly.entity_id
_entity_poly.type
_entity_poly.pdbx_seq_one_letter_code
_entity_poly.pdbx_strand_id
1 'polypeptide(L)'
;MRLKASVQRILEDVSGCQTMGHAPCRTCLDVYNNHTEDTSERPSFNVFSKWVRCGTKYACISGGGSLYILFIIICFNMKFQFESLSRDVVYQLGNALRDPDPAHPTGRLIIDCIIPTLNILIKTIPFNVQATLFSIIPQEMFETPSIPAYCFSISDSIFDLFSYKNFQLKPCSGWWPRLPHYPLIPSPTWPTSSSLTLFLPKDVPLLQPRHLLPSTLAEELAQQRKGRIESMRVTTIRIDFDPNQEFNSTCPVPKDSPGDAYAWTECERRLAEEAYEPTSIEDLELWFKTNFSGGRKLTDGYVVISEEMFPNQVVQILDKYGHTLLLVCTGTPEDIRSRMDSNMFVAFGDRDPLTHMDTSLLGINHTYVNFHCSNYNRHSTQGHEAPPTLHPLQAKKVNVTHTNYTQMVPRLSVET
;
A
#
# COMPACT_ATOMS: atom_id res chain seq x y z
N MET A 1 -15.00 -13.84 -3.71
CA MET A 1 -14.94 -15.09 -2.93
C MET A 1 -16.08 -16.04 -3.31
N ARG A 2 -17.35 -15.61 -3.28
CA ARG A 2 -18.53 -16.42 -3.67
C ARG A 2 -18.35 -17.21 -4.98
N LEU A 3 -17.93 -16.57 -6.06
CA LEU A 3 -17.68 -17.26 -7.34
C LEU A 3 -16.61 -18.36 -7.21
N LYS A 4 -15.51 -18.12 -6.49
CA LYS A 4 -14.47 -19.14 -6.25
C LYS A 4 -15.03 -20.32 -5.46
N ALA A 5 -15.84 -20.07 -4.41
CA ALA A 5 -16.48 -21.13 -3.63
C ALA A 5 -17.38 -22.00 -4.52
N SER A 6 -18.19 -21.38 -5.39
CA SER A 6 -19.05 -22.13 -6.32
C SER A 6 -18.26 -22.93 -7.34
N VAL A 7 -17.25 -22.32 -7.96
CA VAL A 7 -16.38 -23.01 -8.93
C VAL A 7 -15.66 -24.19 -8.28
N GLN A 8 -15.17 -24.04 -7.05
CA GLN A 8 -14.52 -25.13 -6.34
C GLN A 8 -15.50 -26.26 -6.03
N ARG A 9 -16.67 -25.94 -5.49
CA ARG A 9 -17.71 -26.95 -5.22
C ARG A 9 -18.07 -27.74 -6.47
N ILE A 10 -18.24 -27.09 -7.62
CA ILE A 10 -18.55 -27.77 -8.89
C ILE A 10 -17.39 -28.69 -9.33
N LEU A 11 -16.14 -28.28 -9.12
CA LEU A 11 -14.97 -29.10 -9.45
C LEU A 11 -14.81 -30.31 -8.53
N GLU A 12 -15.32 -30.24 -7.30
CA GLU A 12 -15.27 -31.32 -6.30
C GLU A 12 -16.51 -32.25 -6.39
N ASP A 13 -17.65 -31.73 -6.86
CA ASP A 13 -18.93 -32.44 -6.98
C ASP A 13 -19.07 -33.15 -8.34
N VAL A 14 -18.49 -34.35 -8.42
CA VAL A 14 -18.57 -35.23 -9.62
C VAL A 14 -20.02 -35.61 -9.95
N SER A 15 -20.88 -35.74 -8.94
CA SER A 15 -22.30 -36.09 -9.09
C SER A 15 -23.16 -34.95 -9.65
N GLY A 16 -22.90 -33.71 -9.26
CA GLY A 16 -23.67 -32.54 -9.66
C GLY A 16 -23.65 -32.31 -11.18
N CYS A 17 -22.49 -32.43 -11.83
CA CYS A 17 -22.40 -32.31 -13.30
C CYS A 17 -23.18 -33.43 -14.02
N GLN A 18 -23.14 -34.66 -13.48
CA GLN A 18 -23.82 -35.81 -14.06
C GLN A 18 -25.36 -35.66 -14.01
N THR A 19 -25.90 -35.09 -12.93
CA THR A 19 -27.35 -34.84 -12.81
C THR A 19 -27.88 -33.84 -13.84
N MET A 20 -27.02 -32.96 -14.36
CA MET A 20 -27.36 -32.01 -15.44
C MET A 20 -27.01 -32.53 -16.84
N GLY A 21 -26.61 -33.81 -16.97
CA GLY A 21 -26.26 -34.41 -18.26
C GLY A 21 -24.90 -34.00 -18.82
N HIS A 22 -24.05 -33.33 -18.02
CA HIS A 22 -22.72 -32.91 -18.42
C HIS A 22 -21.63 -33.86 -17.88
N ALA A 23 -20.51 -33.95 -18.61
CA ALA A 23 -19.32 -34.62 -18.08
C ALA A 23 -18.81 -33.88 -16.83
N PRO A 24 -18.21 -34.58 -15.84
CA PRO A 24 -17.62 -33.95 -14.67
C PRO A 24 -16.62 -32.86 -15.04
N CYS A 25 -16.81 -31.65 -14.49
CA CYS A 25 -15.90 -30.54 -14.72
C CYS A 25 -14.55 -30.80 -14.05
N ARG A 26 -13.45 -30.72 -14.80
CA ARG A 26 -12.08 -30.90 -14.29
C ARG A 26 -11.29 -29.60 -14.26
N THR A 27 -11.71 -28.64 -15.06
CA THR A 27 -11.04 -27.35 -15.23
C THR A 27 -11.99 -26.19 -15.01
N CYS A 28 -11.41 -25.02 -14.74
CA CYS A 28 -12.16 -23.76 -14.66
C CYS A 28 -12.86 -23.42 -15.99
N LEU A 29 -12.30 -23.89 -17.12
CA LEU A 29 -12.89 -23.73 -18.44
C LEU A 29 -14.14 -24.60 -18.61
N ASP A 30 -14.10 -25.84 -18.10
CA ASP A 30 -15.28 -26.72 -18.11
C ASP A 30 -16.42 -26.11 -17.30
N VAL A 31 -16.11 -25.55 -16.11
CA VAL A 31 -17.11 -24.85 -15.30
C VAL A 31 -17.67 -23.64 -16.03
N TYR A 32 -16.81 -22.86 -16.68
CA TYR A 32 -17.25 -21.72 -17.48
C TYR A 32 -18.14 -22.14 -18.67
N ASN A 33 -17.79 -23.21 -19.38
CA ASN A 33 -18.58 -23.68 -20.51
C ASN A 33 -19.93 -24.23 -20.06
N ASN A 34 -19.95 -25.10 -19.05
CA ASN A 34 -21.15 -25.84 -18.68
C ASN A 34 -22.11 -25.08 -17.74
N HIS A 35 -21.62 -24.06 -17.00
CA HIS A 35 -22.41 -23.41 -15.93
C HIS A 35 -22.59 -21.90 -16.10
N THR A 36 -22.22 -21.32 -17.25
CA THR A 36 -22.42 -19.88 -17.52
C THR A 36 -23.21 -19.58 -18.80
N GLU A 37 -23.74 -20.61 -19.48
CA GLU A 37 -24.39 -20.48 -20.78
C GLU A 37 -25.76 -19.78 -20.76
N ASP A 38 -26.52 -19.89 -19.66
CA ASP A 38 -27.92 -19.40 -19.58
C ASP A 38 -28.09 -17.94 -19.13
N THR A 39 -27.01 -17.15 -19.06
CA THR A 39 -27.12 -15.74 -18.66
C THR A 39 -27.00 -14.80 -19.85
N SER A 40 -27.99 -13.93 -20.04
CA SER A 40 -28.02 -12.86 -21.06
C SER A 40 -26.83 -11.89 -20.98
N GLU A 41 -26.04 -11.95 -19.90
CA GLU A 41 -24.81 -11.18 -19.68
C GLU A 41 -23.59 -12.07 -19.37
N ARG A 42 -23.36 -13.14 -20.17
CA ARG A 42 -22.20 -14.01 -19.98
C ARG A 42 -20.88 -13.21 -20.10
N PRO A 43 -20.04 -13.14 -19.04
CA PRO A 43 -18.73 -12.48 -19.13
C PRO A 43 -17.80 -13.31 -20.02
N SER A 44 -16.77 -12.69 -20.61
CA SER A 44 -15.74 -13.48 -21.30
C SER A 44 -15.01 -14.40 -20.31
N PHE A 45 -14.47 -15.51 -20.83
CA PHE A 45 -13.68 -16.44 -20.01
C PHE A 45 -12.53 -15.74 -19.28
N ASN A 46 -11.90 -14.73 -19.89
CA ASN A 46 -10.85 -13.94 -19.26
C ASN A 46 -11.34 -13.17 -18.03
N VAL A 47 -12.52 -12.57 -18.09
CA VAL A 47 -13.14 -11.87 -16.96
C VAL A 47 -13.52 -12.87 -15.87
N PHE A 48 -14.16 -13.98 -16.23
CA PHE A 48 -14.50 -15.06 -15.31
C PHE A 48 -13.27 -15.62 -14.58
N SER A 49 -12.23 -15.99 -15.34
CA SER A 49 -10.97 -16.51 -14.82
C SER A 49 -10.28 -15.49 -13.91
N LYS A 50 -10.29 -14.19 -14.28
CA LYS A 50 -9.80 -13.11 -13.40
C LYS A 50 -10.57 -13.07 -12.08
N TRP A 51 -11.89 -13.17 -12.09
CA TRP A 51 -12.70 -13.15 -10.86
C TRP A 51 -12.46 -14.36 -9.98
N VAL A 52 -12.33 -15.56 -10.55
CA VAL A 52 -11.96 -16.77 -9.80
C VAL A 52 -10.57 -16.59 -9.17
N ARG A 53 -9.60 -16.10 -9.94
CA ARG A 53 -8.23 -15.82 -9.46
C ARG A 53 -8.21 -14.81 -8.31
N CYS A 54 -8.88 -13.66 -8.46
CA CYS A 54 -8.98 -12.66 -7.39
C CYS A 54 -9.74 -13.23 -6.19
N GLY A 55 -10.81 -14.00 -6.43
CA GLY A 55 -11.59 -14.68 -5.40
C GLY A 55 -10.74 -15.61 -4.54
N THR A 56 -9.80 -16.36 -5.14
CA THR A 56 -8.83 -17.20 -4.42
C THR A 56 -7.93 -16.37 -3.51
N LYS A 57 -7.43 -15.22 -3.97
CA LYS A 57 -6.58 -14.34 -3.17
C LYS A 57 -7.32 -13.79 -1.95
N TYR A 58 -8.53 -13.28 -2.17
CA TYR A 58 -9.36 -12.75 -1.07
C TYR A 58 -9.77 -13.85 -0.08
N ALA A 59 -10.05 -15.07 -0.55
CA ALA A 59 -10.33 -16.18 0.35
C ALA A 59 -9.10 -16.54 1.19
N CYS A 60 -7.91 -16.62 0.56
CA CYS A 60 -6.67 -16.93 1.27
C CYS A 60 -6.33 -15.89 2.35
N ILE A 61 -6.41 -14.59 2.03
CA ILE A 61 -6.07 -13.55 3.01
C ILE A 61 -7.10 -13.47 4.15
N SER A 62 -8.37 -13.74 3.85
CA SER A 62 -9.43 -13.78 4.86
C SER A 62 -9.27 -15.00 5.78
N GLY A 63 -8.87 -16.16 5.23
CA GLY A 63 -8.53 -17.34 6.01
C GLY A 63 -7.25 -17.16 6.83
N GLY A 64 -6.29 -16.38 6.32
CA GLY A 64 -5.07 -16.04 7.04
C GLY A 64 -5.32 -15.23 8.30
N GLY A 65 -6.04 -14.10 8.20
CA GLY A 65 -6.35 -13.25 9.35
C GLY A 65 -7.81 -13.36 9.76
N SER A 66 -8.65 -12.59 9.07
CA SER A 66 -10.10 -12.61 9.23
C SER A 66 -10.77 -11.92 8.05
N LEU A 67 -12.10 -12.00 7.97
CA LEU A 67 -12.89 -11.19 7.03
C LEU A 67 -12.67 -9.67 7.19
N TYR A 68 -12.22 -9.21 8.35
CA TYR A 68 -11.90 -7.79 8.59
C TYR A 68 -10.65 -7.32 7.84
N ILE A 69 -9.75 -8.23 7.42
CA ILE A 69 -8.64 -7.84 6.52
C ILE A 69 -9.18 -7.25 5.21
N LEU A 70 -10.34 -7.71 4.73
CA LEU A 70 -10.96 -7.12 3.54
C LEU A 70 -11.39 -5.67 3.77
N PHE A 71 -11.83 -5.33 4.98
CA PHE A 71 -12.15 -3.95 5.33
C PHE A 71 -10.90 -3.08 5.30
N ILE A 72 -9.77 -3.57 5.83
CA ILE A 72 -8.49 -2.87 5.74
C ILE A 72 -8.15 -2.61 4.25
N ILE A 73 -8.20 -3.64 3.40
CA ILE A 73 -7.92 -3.50 1.96
C ILE A 73 -8.83 -2.44 1.31
N ILE A 74 -10.12 -2.41 1.66
CA ILE A 74 -11.09 -1.46 1.10
C ILE A 74 -10.85 -0.04 1.64
N CYS A 75 -10.73 0.13 2.95
CA CYS A 75 -10.55 1.42 3.63
C CYS A 75 -9.26 2.13 3.19
N PHE A 76 -8.18 1.37 2.97
CA PHE A 76 -6.93 1.90 2.46
C PHE A 76 -6.85 1.95 0.92
N ASN A 77 -7.94 1.63 0.22
CA ASN A 77 -8.01 1.63 -1.24
C ASN A 77 -6.88 0.78 -1.90
N MET A 78 -6.54 -0.35 -1.27
CA MET A 78 -5.45 -1.24 -1.68
C MET A 78 -5.88 -2.33 -2.65
N LYS A 79 -7.13 -2.29 -3.14
CA LYS A 79 -7.70 -3.33 -4.01
C LYS A 79 -6.81 -3.66 -5.20
N PHE A 80 -6.37 -2.65 -5.93
CA PHE A 80 -5.58 -2.85 -7.15
C PHE A 80 -4.19 -3.41 -6.85
N GLN A 81 -3.55 -2.90 -5.80
CA GLN A 81 -2.24 -3.34 -5.33
C GLN A 81 -2.31 -4.79 -4.84
N PHE A 82 -3.35 -5.15 -4.10
CA PHE A 82 -3.54 -6.53 -3.65
C PHE A 82 -3.84 -7.49 -4.82
N GLU A 83 -4.68 -7.06 -5.77
CA GLU A 83 -4.99 -7.86 -6.96
C GLU A 83 -3.80 -8.02 -7.92
N SER A 84 -2.79 -7.15 -7.87
CA SER A 84 -1.57 -7.26 -8.68
C SER A 84 -0.52 -8.20 -8.09
N LEU A 85 -0.56 -8.51 -6.79
CA LEU A 85 0.39 -9.42 -6.13
C LEU A 85 0.44 -10.80 -6.83
N SER A 86 1.58 -11.50 -6.78
CA SER A 86 1.60 -12.90 -7.22
C SER A 86 0.75 -13.76 -6.26
N ARG A 87 0.35 -14.95 -6.71
CA ARG A 87 -0.40 -15.88 -5.87
C ARG A 87 0.43 -16.35 -4.67
N ASP A 88 1.71 -16.63 -4.89
CA ASP A 88 2.63 -17.14 -3.87
C ASP A 88 2.86 -16.10 -2.77
N VAL A 89 2.97 -14.83 -3.13
CA VAL A 89 3.07 -13.73 -2.14
C VAL A 89 1.81 -13.65 -1.29
N VAL A 90 0.62 -13.77 -1.89
CA VAL A 90 -0.65 -13.77 -1.12
C VAL A 90 -0.76 -14.97 -0.20
N TYR A 91 -0.25 -16.12 -0.62
CA TYR A 91 -0.23 -17.36 0.16
C TYR A 91 0.72 -17.25 1.36
N GLN A 92 1.94 -16.76 1.13
CA GLN A 92 2.88 -16.49 2.21
C GLN A 92 2.32 -15.45 3.19
N LEU A 93 1.71 -14.36 2.69
CA LEU A 93 1.07 -13.36 3.53
C LEU A 93 -0.11 -13.94 4.32
N GLY A 94 -0.91 -14.81 3.71
CA GLY A 94 -1.99 -15.53 4.39
C GLY A 94 -1.46 -16.36 5.55
N ASN A 95 -0.38 -17.12 5.36
CA ASN A 95 0.25 -17.90 6.42
C ASN A 95 0.94 -17.05 7.49
N ALA A 96 1.55 -15.93 7.10
CA ALA A 96 2.16 -14.99 8.04
C ALA A 96 1.09 -14.34 8.93
N LEU A 97 -0.08 -13.99 8.37
CA LEU A 97 -1.21 -13.52 9.18
C LEU A 97 -1.71 -14.62 10.13
N ARG A 98 -1.81 -15.86 9.64
CA ARG A 98 -2.36 -17.00 10.37
C ARG A 98 -1.52 -17.39 11.59
N ASP A 99 -0.22 -17.41 11.38
CA ASP A 99 0.79 -17.85 12.33
C ASP A 99 2.01 -16.93 12.24
N PRO A 100 1.90 -15.70 12.79
CA PRO A 100 2.98 -14.72 12.73
C PRO A 100 4.14 -15.18 13.59
N ASP A 101 5.34 -15.16 13.00
CA ASP A 101 6.59 -15.46 13.70
C ASP A 101 7.11 -14.21 14.45
N PRO A 102 7.13 -14.20 15.79
CA PRO A 102 7.62 -13.06 16.56
C PRO A 102 9.12 -12.79 16.38
N ALA A 103 9.91 -13.75 15.87
CA ALA A 103 11.31 -13.51 15.52
C ALA A 103 11.44 -12.73 14.20
N HIS A 104 10.49 -12.90 13.28
CA HIS A 104 10.51 -12.26 11.98
C HIS A 104 9.86 -10.86 12.02
N PRO A 105 10.44 -9.81 11.39
CA PRO A 105 9.86 -8.45 11.39
C PRO A 105 8.42 -8.38 10.88
N THR A 106 8.09 -9.14 9.82
CA THR A 106 6.69 -9.28 9.34
C THR A 106 5.75 -9.82 10.41
N GLY A 107 6.17 -10.83 11.17
CA GLY A 107 5.33 -11.39 12.23
C GLY A 107 5.16 -10.41 13.39
N ARG A 108 6.23 -9.69 13.78
CA ARG A 108 6.13 -8.58 14.75
C ARG A 108 5.16 -7.50 14.30
N LEU A 109 5.23 -7.05 13.04
CA LEU A 109 4.27 -6.07 12.50
C LEU A 109 2.83 -6.58 12.57
N ILE A 110 2.61 -7.87 12.30
CA ILE A 110 1.28 -8.48 12.41
C ILE A 110 0.80 -8.49 13.87
N ILE A 111 1.66 -8.92 14.80
CA ILE A 111 1.35 -9.03 16.23
C ILE A 111 1.13 -7.66 16.87
N ASP A 112 2.00 -6.69 16.58
CA ASP A 112 2.03 -5.40 17.28
C ASP A 112 1.09 -4.36 16.65
N CYS A 113 0.72 -4.53 15.38
CA CYS A 113 -0.06 -3.54 14.64
C CYS A 113 -1.36 -4.11 14.05
N ILE A 114 -1.28 -5.17 13.23
CA ILE A 114 -2.45 -5.65 12.48
C ILE A 114 -3.48 -6.30 13.41
N ILE A 115 -3.05 -7.22 14.28
CA ILE A 115 -3.95 -7.91 15.22
C ILE A 115 -4.66 -6.90 16.15
N PRO A 116 -3.96 -5.96 16.83
CA PRO A 116 -4.60 -4.94 17.65
C PRO A 116 -5.58 -4.06 16.86
N THR A 117 -5.21 -3.66 15.64
CA THR A 117 -6.09 -2.85 14.76
C THR A 117 -7.37 -3.61 14.42
N LEU A 118 -7.26 -4.89 14.05
CA LEU A 118 -8.42 -5.73 13.78
C LEU A 118 -9.29 -5.92 15.02
N ASN A 119 -8.70 -6.06 16.20
CA ASN A 119 -9.46 -6.18 17.44
C ASN A 119 -10.27 -4.93 17.76
N ILE A 120 -9.71 -3.74 17.50
CA ILE A 120 -10.44 -2.48 17.63
C ILE A 120 -11.59 -2.47 16.61
N LEU A 121 -11.32 -2.78 15.33
CA LEU A 121 -12.35 -2.81 14.30
C LEU A 121 -13.49 -3.79 14.61
N ILE A 122 -13.16 -4.98 15.11
CA ILE A 122 -14.13 -6.00 15.52
C ILE A 122 -15.01 -5.48 16.66
N LYS A 123 -14.41 -4.84 17.67
CA LYS A 123 -15.13 -4.27 18.82
C LYS A 123 -16.03 -3.12 18.41
N THR A 124 -15.57 -2.28 17.48
CA THR A 124 -16.28 -1.06 17.07
C THR A 124 -17.36 -1.34 16.05
N ILE A 125 -17.14 -2.28 15.14
CA ILE A 125 -18.03 -2.57 14.01
C ILE A 125 -18.23 -4.09 13.87
N PRO A 126 -18.92 -4.75 14.80
CA PRO A 126 -19.30 -6.16 14.63
C PRO A 126 -20.28 -6.28 13.45
N PHE A 127 -20.03 -7.24 12.56
CA PHE A 127 -20.96 -7.55 11.48
C PHE A 127 -21.08 -9.05 11.24
N ASN A 128 -22.22 -9.43 10.65
CA ASN A 128 -22.48 -10.79 10.21
C ASN A 128 -22.47 -10.86 8.68
N VAL A 129 -22.06 -12.00 8.14
CA VAL A 129 -22.10 -12.33 6.72
C VAL A 129 -23.10 -13.46 6.49
N GLN A 130 -23.78 -13.47 5.36
CA GLN A 130 -24.66 -14.59 5.04
C GLN A 130 -23.85 -15.84 4.66
N ALA A 131 -24.25 -16.99 5.16
CA ALA A 131 -23.64 -18.28 4.83
C ALA A 131 -23.66 -18.57 3.32
N THR A 132 -24.67 -18.08 2.61
CA THR A 132 -24.83 -18.19 1.15
C THR A 132 -23.71 -17.52 0.35
N LEU A 133 -22.90 -16.65 0.97
CA LEU A 133 -21.70 -16.08 0.36
C LEU A 133 -20.62 -17.13 0.12
N PHE A 134 -20.65 -18.25 0.84
CA PHE A 134 -19.70 -19.36 0.72
C PHE A 134 -20.47 -20.64 0.40
N SER A 135 -20.78 -20.83 -0.89
CA SER A 135 -21.49 -22.01 -1.40
C SER A 135 -20.77 -23.34 -1.15
N ILE A 136 -19.52 -23.30 -0.72
CA ILE A 136 -18.72 -24.45 -0.30
C ILE A 136 -19.11 -24.99 1.09
N ILE A 137 -19.77 -24.16 1.90
CA ILE A 137 -20.25 -24.58 3.22
C ILE A 137 -21.35 -25.64 3.05
N PRO A 138 -21.24 -26.82 3.69
CA PRO A 138 -22.35 -27.77 3.79
C PRO A 138 -23.53 -27.14 4.53
N GLN A 139 -24.77 -27.42 4.09
CA GLN A 139 -25.98 -26.86 4.72
C GLN A 139 -26.11 -27.21 6.20
N GLU A 140 -25.48 -28.30 6.64
CA GLU A 140 -25.50 -28.81 8.01
C GLU A 140 -24.48 -28.14 8.93
N MET A 141 -23.52 -27.37 8.39
CA MET A 141 -22.40 -26.82 9.17
C MET A 141 -22.80 -25.65 10.07
N PHE A 142 -23.89 -24.94 9.72
CA PHE A 142 -24.40 -23.82 10.52
C PHE A 142 -25.92 -23.88 10.66
N GLU A 143 -26.41 -23.81 11.90
CA GLU A 143 -27.84 -23.76 12.21
C GLU A 143 -28.50 -22.46 11.73
N THR A 144 -27.72 -21.38 11.61
CA THR A 144 -28.22 -20.06 11.20
C THR A 144 -27.62 -19.63 9.86
N PRO A 145 -28.39 -18.93 9.02
CA PRO A 145 -27.90 -18.42 7.73
C PRO A 145 -26.96 -17.22 7.88
N SER A 146 -26.73 -16.74 9.11
CA SER A 146 -25.94 -15.55 9.43
C SER A 146 -24.72 -15.94 10.26
N ILE A 147 -23.55 -15.68 9.70
CA ILE A 147 -22.25 -16.05 10.26
C ILE A 147 -21.59 -14.82 10.86
N PRO A 148 -21.19 -14.84 12.13
CA PRO A 148 -20.47 -13.71 12.74
C PRO A 148 -19.06 -13.61 12.15
N ALA A 149 -18.78 -12.51 11.44
CA ALA A 149 -17.49 -12.30 10.78
C ALA A 149 -16.33 -12.08 11.76
N TYR A 150 -16.65 -11.78 13.02
CA TYR A 150 -15.69 -11.60 14.11
C TYR A 150 -15.31 -12.91 14.81
N CYS A 151 -15.97 -14.04 14.49
CA CYS A 151 -15.67 -15.33 15.10
C CYS A 151 -14.58 -16.04 14.28
N PHE A 152 -13.34 -15.99 14.78
CA PHE A 152 -12.19 -16.63 14.14
C PHE A 152 -12.43 -18.13 13.94
N SER A 153 -12.88 -18.89 14.95
CA SER A 153 -13.12 -20.33 14.80
C SER A 153 -14.10 -20.70 13.68
N ILE A 154 -15.11 -19.86 13.44
CA ILE A 154 -16.04 -20.05 12.33
C ILE A 154 -15.37 -19.66 11.00
N SER A 155 -14.68 -18.52 10.96
CA SER A 155 -13.89 -18.09 9.81
C SER A 155 -12.92 -19.20 9.37
N ASP A 156 -12.17 -19.75 10.32
CA ASP A 156 -11.23 -20.86 10.15
C ASP A 156 -11.91 -22.07 9.51
N SER A 157 -13.02 -22.52 10.11
CA SER A 157 -13.80 -23.65 9.61
C SER A 157 -14.29 -23.45 8.17
N ILE A 158 -14.61 -22.22 7.77
CA ILE A 158 -15.05 -21.89 6.41
C ILE A 158 -13.88 -21.84 5.44
N PHE A 159 -12.79 -21.18 5.81
CA PHE A 159 -11.66 -20.95 4.92
C PHE A 159 -10.77 -22.18 4.77
N ASP A 160 -10.77 -23.08 5.75
CA ASP A 160 -10.10 -24.39 5.65
C ASP A 160 -10.78 -25.31 4.63
N LEU A 161 -12.05 -25.05 4.25
CA LEU A 161 -12.72 -25.75 3.14
C LEU A 161 -12.19 -25.32 1.76
N PHE A 162 -11.55 -24.16 1.64
CA PHE A 162 -11.03 -23.71 0.35
C PHE A 162 -9.79 -24.50 -0.04
N SER A 163 -9.80 -25.06 -1.24
CA SER A 163 -8.68 -25.74 -1.86
C SER A 163 -7.86 -24.75 -2.67
N TYR A 164 -6.56 -24.71 -2.35
CA TYR A 164 -5.55 -23.88 -3.01
C TYR A 164 -4.58 -24.69 -3.89
N LYS A 165 -4.92 -25.96 -4.19
CA LYS A 165 -4.14 -26.96 -4.96
C LYS A 165 -2.78 -27.32 -4.38
N ASN A 166 -1.87 -26.36 -4.26
CA ASN A 166 -0.46 -26.55 -3.86
C ASN A 166 -0.11 -25.74 -2.60
N PHE A 167 -1.12 -25.35 -1.85
CA PHE A 167 -0.96 -24.51 -0.66
C PHE A 167 -2.02 -24.91 0.35
N GLN A 168 -1.65 -24.84 1.62
CA GLN A 168 -2.55 -25.02 2.74
C GLN A 168 -2.29 -23.91 3.74
N LEU A 169 -3.37 -23.35 4.27
CA LEU A 169 -3.27 -22.41 5.37
C LEU A 169 -2.72 -23.14 6.59
N LYS A 170 -1.79 -22.50 7.30
CA LYS A 170 -1.32 -23.00 8.59
C LYS A 170 -2.48 -23.05 9.61
N PRO A 171 -2.37 -23.85 10.67
CA PRO A 171 -3.24 -23.72 11.83
C PRO A 171 -3.20 -22.30 12.40
N CYS A 172 -4.33 -21.79 12.87
CA CYS A 172 -4.40 -20.48 13.51
C CYS A 172 -3.57 -20.49 14.79
N SER A 173 -2.64 -19.55 14.91
CA SER A 173 -1.80 -19.40 16.10
C SER A 173 -2.56 -18.83 17.30
N GLY A 174 -1.97 -18.98 18.48
CA GLY A 174 -2.51 -18.40 19.72
C GLY A 174 -2.47 -16.87 19.81
N TRP A 175 -1.87 -16.18 18.82
CA TRP A 175 -1.79 -14.72 18.79
C TRP A 175 -3.13 -14.06 18.48
N TRP A 176 -4.03 -14.75 17.78
CA TRP A 176 -5.36 -14.26 17.50
C TRP A 176 -6.24 -14.39 18.74
N PRO A 177 -6.92 -13.32 19.18
CA PRO A 177 -7.73 -13.40 20.37
C PRO A 177 -8.91 -14.33 20.14
N ARG A 178 -9.09 -15.21 21.11
CA ARG A 178 -10.35 -15.94 21.28
C ARG A 178 -11.36 -14.96 21.87
N LEU A 179 -11.92 -14.12 21.01
CA LEU A 179 -12.90 -13.14 21.44
C LEU A 179 -14.11 -13.89 22.02
N PRO A 180 -14.56 -13.56 23.24
CA PRO A 180 -15.80 -14.11 23.77
C PRO A 180 -16.95 -13.69 22.85
N HIS A 181 -18.01 -14.51 22.81
CA HIS A 181 -19.24 -14.17 22.10
C HIS A 181 -19.70 -12.79 22.56
N TYR A 182 -19.51 -11.77 21.72
CA TYR A 182 -20.08 -10.46 21.98
C TYR A 182 -21.60 -10.62 22.07
N PRO A 183 -22.27 -10.00 23.05
CA PRO A 183 -23.72 -9.96 23.03
C PRO A 183 -24.14 -9.45 21.66
N LEU A 184 -25.05 -10.19 21.02
CA LEU A 184 -25.60 -9.90 19.69
C LEU A 184 -26.17 -8.47 19.70
N ILE A 185 -25.34 -7.47 19.47
CA ILE A 185 -25.80 -6.17 19.02
C ILE A 185 -26.50 -6.48 17.70
N PRO A 186 -27.77 -6.04 17.50
CA PRO A 186 -28.47 -6.26 16.24
C PRO A 186 -27.59 -5.68 15.13
N SER A 187 -26.87 -6.58 14.46
CA SER A 187 -25.89 -6.19 13.47
C SER A 187 -26.67 -5.74 12.24
N PRO A 188 -26.29 -4.64 11.59
CA PRO A 188 -26.92 -4.25 10.34
C PRO A 188 -26.79 -5.41 9.35
N THR A 189 -27.91 -6.02 9.02
CA THR A 189 -27.98 -7.02 7.95
C THR A 189 -27.78 -6.29 6.64
N TRP A 190 -26.62 -6.49 6.02
CA TRP A 190 -26.36 -5.97 4.68
C TRP A 190 -27.36 -6.61 3.71
N PRO A 191 -28.10 -5.81 2.90
CA PRO A 191 -29.08 -6.35 1.98
C PRO A 191 -28.36 -7.15 0.89
N THR A 192 -28.61 -8.45 0.87
CA THR A 192 -28.28 -9.32 -0.27
C THR A 192 -29.50 -9.39 -1.17
N SER A 193 -29.35 -8.96 -2.41
CA SER A 193 -30.29 -9.32 -3.47
C SER A 193 -30.41 -10.85 -3.52
N SER A 194 -31.63 -11.35 -3.37
CA SER A 194 -32.00 -12.77 -3.24
C SER A 194 -31.93 -13.56 -4.56
N SER A 195 -31.45 -12.97 -5.64
CA SER A 195 -31.30 -13.67 -6.92
C SER A 195 -30.04 -14.53 -6.94
N LEU A 196 -30.23 -15.84 -7.12
CA LEU A 196 -29.23 -16.91 -7.28
C LEU A 196 -28.36 -16.80 -8.55
N THR A 197 -28.22 -15.61 -9.15
CA THR A 197 -27.38 -15.41 -10.32
C THR A 197 -25.90 -15.29 -9.89
N LEU A 198 -25.00 -15.97 -10.62
CA LEU A 198 -23.54 -15.88 -10.43
C LEU A 198 -22.99 -14.44 -10.56
N PHE A 199 -23.82 -13.50 -10.96
CA PHE A 199 -23.49 -12.11 -11.26
C PHE A 199 -24.24 -11.16 -10.31
N LEU A 200 -23.47 -10.23 -9.74
CA LEU A 200 -23.98 -9.08 -8.99
C LEU A 200 -24.61 -8.09 -9.99
N PRO A 201 -25.75 -7.44 -9.69
CA PRO A 201 -26.28 -6.37 -10.52
C PRO A 201 -25.24 -5.26 -10.72
N LYS A 202 -25.15 -4.71 -11.94
CA LYS A 202 -24.23 -3.61 -12.30
C LYS A 202 -24.47 -2.31 -11.52
N ASP A 203 -25.63 -2.18 -10.87
CA ASP A 203 -26.13 -0.92 -10.34
C ASP A 203 -26.01 -0.77 -8.82
N VAL A 204 -25.12 -1.52 -8.15
CA VAL A 204 -24.81 -1.24 -6.74
C VAL A 204 -24.00 0.06 -6.69
N PRO A 205 -24.51 1.15 -6.08
CA PRO A 205 -23.76 2.39 -5.96
C PRO A 205 -22.42 2.10 -5.28
N LEU A 206 -21.33 2.61 -5.85
CA LEU A 206 -20.02 2.60 -5.19
C LEU A 206 -20.13 3.38 -3.88
N LEU A 207 -20.38 2.68 -2.78
CA LEU A 207 -20.24 3.24 -1.44
C LEU A 207 -18.82 3.76 -1.31
N GLN A 208 -18.68 5.08 -1.18
CA GLN A 208 -17.36 5.67 -0.95
C GLN A 208 -16.82 5.18 0.40
N PRO A 209 -15.65 4.52 0.45
CA PRO A 209 -15.13 3.88 1.66
C PRO A 209 -14.91 4.82 2.85
N ARG A 210 -14.84 6.13 2.62
CA ARG A 210 -14.49 7.14 3.63
C ARG A 210 -15.53 7.32 4.73
N HIS A 211 -16.76 6.86 4.56
CA HIS A 211 -17.79 6.96 5.59
C HIS A 211 -17.83 5.78 6.57
N LEU A 212 -16.93 4.79 6.43
CA LEU A 212 -16.95 3.55 7.23
C LEU A 212 -16.04 3.58 8.47
N LEU A 213 -15.15 4.58 8.60
CA LEU A 213 -14.43 4.82 9.84
C LEU A 213 -15.28 5.77 10.72
N PRO A 214 -15.50 5.46 12.01
CA PRO A 214 -16.05 6.44 12.93
C PRO A 214 -15.16 7.68 12.88
N SER A 215 -15.72 8.85 12.55
CA SER A 215 -14.97 10.10 12.42
C SER A 215 -14.10 10.39 13.64
N THR A 216 -14.58 9.97 14.81
CA THR A 216 -13.92 10.11 16.11
C THR A 216 -12.55 9.45 16.20
N LEU A 217 -12.36 8.23 15.67
CA LEU A 217 -11.08 7.52 15.79
C LEU A 217 -9.99 8.12 14.89
N ALA A 218 -10.38 8.54 13.68
CA ALA A 218 -9.47 9.21 12.75
C ALA A 218 -9.05 10.58 13.30
N GLU A 219 -9.99 11.31 13.90
CA GLU A 219 -9.74 12.60 14.57
C GLU A 219 -8.86 12.44 15.81
N GLU A 220 -9.08 11.44 16.66
CA GLU A 220 -8.24 11.16 17.84
C GLU A 220 -6.80 10.81 17.46
N LEU A 221 -6.60 9.94 16.46
CA LEU A 221 -5.27 9.60 15.96
C LEU A 221 -4.58 10.80 15.31
N ALA A 222 -5.33 11.64 14.59
CA ALA A 222 -4.81 12.89 14.04
C ALA A 222 -4.41 13.87 15.15
N GLN A 223 -5.21 13.99 16.21
CA GLN A 223 -4.95 14.87 17.35
C GLN A 223 -3.72 14.44 18.15
N GLN A 224 -3.55 13.14 18.40
CA GLN A 224 -2.34 12.60 19.05
C GLN A 224 -1.07 12.85 18.21
N ARG A 225 -1.15 12.69 16.89
CA ARG A 225 -0.02 12.97 15.99
C ARG A 225 0.28 14.46 15.89
N LYS A 226 -0.76 15.30 15.86
CA LYS A 226 -0.66 16.76 15.81
C LYS A 226 0.08 17.30 17.03
N GLY A 227 -0.27 16.83 18.24
CA GLY A 227 0.44 17.23 19.47
C GLY A 227 1.94 16.89 19.46
N ARG A 228 2.35 15.80 18.79
CA ARG A 228 3.78 15.46 18.65
C ARG A 228 4.51 16.38 17.67
N ILE A 229 3.92 16.67 16.51
CA ILE A 229 4.54 17.56 15.51
C ILE A 229 4.63 19.00 16.05
N GLU A 230 3.57 19.48 16.73
CA GLU A 230 3.54 20.83 17.31
C GLU A 230 4.53 20.99 18.48
N SER A 231 4.97 19.89 19.10
CA SER A 231 6.00 19.92 20.14
C SER A 231 7.43 20.03 19.58
N MET A 232 7.63 19.82 18.28
CA MET A 232 8.95 19.92 17.66
C MET A 232 9.36 21.37 17.53
N ARG A 233 10.58 21.69 17.99
CA ARG A 233 11.15 23.02 17.76
C ARG A 233 11.41 23.19 16.26
N VAL A 234 10.85 24.25 15.68
CA VAL A 234 11.07 24.62 14.28
C VAL A 234 12.06 25.78 14.23
N THR A 235 13.14 25.60 13.47
CA THR A 235 14.10 26.65 13.14
C THR A 235 13.88 27.06 11.69
N THR A 236 13.58 28.34 11.46
CA THR A 236 13.29 28.86 10.13
C THR A 236 14.46 29.73 9.65
N ILE A 237 15.03 29.38 8.51
CA ILE A 237 16.08 30.15 7.84
C ILE A 237 15.48 30.75 6.57
N ARG A 238 15.56 32.08 6.43
CA ARG A 238 15.12 32.77 5.22
C ARG A 238 16.32 33.08 4.35
N ILE A 239 16.21 32.76 3.06
CA ILE A 239 17.27 33.01 2.08
C ILE A 239 16.72 33.88 0.94
N ASP A 240 17.60 34.62 0.28
CA ASP A 240 17.21 35.56 -0.78
C ASP A 240 16.83 34.88 -2.10
N PHE A 241 16.96 33.55 -2.20
CA PHE A 241 16.68 32.76 -3.40
C PHE A 241 15.31 33.10 -4.02
N ASP A 242 15.32 33.38 -5.31
CA ASP A 242 14.15 33.70 -6.11
C ASP A 242 13.85 32.56 -7.09
N PRO A 243 12.87 31.68 -6.82
CA PRO A 243 12.53 30.59 -7.72
C PRO A 243 12.02 31.07 -9.09
N ASN A 244 11.60 32.34 -9.21
CA ASN A 244 11.06 32.88 -10.45
C ASN A 244 12.13 33.50 -11.36
N GLN A 245 13.40 33.55 -10.95
CA GLN A 245 14.47 33.99 -11.85
C GLN A 245 14.73 32.94 -12.92
N GLU A 246 14.90 33.39 -14.17
CA GLU A 246 15.15 32.53 -15.33
C GLU A 246 16.34 31.58 -15.09
N PHE A 247 17.42 32.09 -14.50
CA PHE A 247 18.61 31.30 -14.16
C PHE A 247 18.29 30.10 -13.25
N ASN A 248 17.41 30.29 -12.26
CA ASN A 248 17.03 29.26 -11.29
C ASN A 248 15.98 28.28 -11.83
N SER A 249 15.44 28.50 -13.04
CA SER A 249 14.47 27.61 -13.68
C SER A 249 15.11 26.54 -14.57
N THR A 250 16.45 26.57 -14.70
CA THR A 250 17.21 25.62 -15.53
C THR A 250 17.89 24.54 -14.69
N CYS A 251 17.95 23.33 -15.21
CA CYS A 251 18.72 22.23 -14.64
C CYS A 251 19.99 22.05 -15.48
N PRO A 252 21.19 22.23 -14.92
CA PRO A 252 22.45 22.27 -15.69
C PRO A 252 22.94 20.89 -16.13
N VAL A 253 22.26 19.80 -15.76
CA VAL A 253 22.65 18.42 -16.12
C VAL A 253 22.66 18.24 -17.64
N PRO A 254 23.79 17.81 -18.25
CA PRO A 254 23.86 17.48 -19.67
C PRO A 254 22.85 16.38 -20.03
N LYS A 255 22.07 16.59 -21.10
CA LYS A 255 21.02 15.64 -21.53
C LYS A 255 21.39 14.80 -22.74
N ASP A 256 22.48 15.16 -23.41
CA ASP A 256 22.76 14.67 -24.76
C ASP A 256 23.57 13.37 -24.78
N SER A 257 24.32 13.07 -23.71
CA SER A 257 25.01 11.78 -23.58
C SER A 257 25.09 11.29 -22.12
N PRO A 258 24.92 9.99 -21.86
CA PRO A 258 25.14 9.40 -20.53
C PRO A 258 26.56 9.62 -19.99
N GLY A 259 27.56 9.68 -20.88
CA GLY A 259 28.95 9.90 -20.48
C GLY A 259 29.18 11.33 -19.95
N ASP A 260 28.57 12.33 -20.59
CA ASP A 260 28.67 13.73 -20.15
C ASP A 260 27.87 13.98 -18.88
N ALA A 261 26.70 13.34 -18.75
CA ALA A 261 25.92 13.38 -17.52
C ALA A 261 26.72 12.76 -16.35
N TYR A 262 27.38 11.62 -16.59
CA TYR A 262 28.20 10.97 -15.56
C TYR A 262 29.40 11.83 -15.18
N ALA A 263 30.10 12.41 -16.16
CA ALA A 263 31.20 13.32 -15.90
C ALA A 263 30.76 14.58 -15.12
N TRP A 264 29.56 15.10 -15.40
CA TRP A 264 28.95 16.17 -14.63
C TRP A 264 28.68 15.72 -13.19
N THR A 265 28.09 14.54 -13.00
CA THR A 265 27.83 13.93 -11.67
C THR A 265 29.12 13.73 -10.86
N GLU A 266 30.20 13.23 -11.48
CA GLU A 266 31.53 13.13 -10.84
C GLU A 266 32.10 14.51 -10.46
N CYS A 267 31.80 15.55 -11.24
CA CYS A 267 32.20 16.92 -10.92
C CYS A 267 31.44 17.45 -9.70
N GLU A 268 30.11 17.29 -9.68
CA GLU A 268 29.28 17.69 -8.54
C GLU A 268 29.60 16.88 -7.28
N ARG A 269 29.95 15.60 -7.40
CA ARG A 269 30.37 14.77 -6.26
C ARG A 269 31.62 15.35 -5.59
N ARG A 270 32.63 15.76 -6.36
CA ARG A 270 33.82 16.43 -5.81
C ARG A 270 33.47 17.76 -5.12
N LEU A 271 32.57 18.56 -5.71
CA LEU A 271 32.11 19.80 -5.06
C LEU A 271 31.35 19.51 -3.75
N ALA A 272 30.62 18.39 -3.67
CA ALA A 272 29.92 17.97 -2.46
C ALA A 272 30.88 17.40 -1.39
N GLU A 273 31.96 16.72 -1.79
CA GLU A 273 33.03 16.28 -0.89
C GLU A 273 33.79 17.48 -0.28
N GLU A 274 33.93 18.56 -1.05
CA GLU A 274 34.54 19.82 -0.62
C GLU A 274 33.52 20.80 0.00
N ALA A 275 32.30 20.33 0.31
CA ALA A 275 31.24 21.17 0.85
C ALA A 275 31.66 21.88 2.13
N TYR A 276 31.24 23.14 2.27
CA TYR A 276 31.46 23.89 3.51
C TYR A 276 30.63 23.28 4.65
N GLU A 277 31.26 23.04 5.79
CA GLU A 277 30.59 22.56 6.99
C GLU A 277 30.46 23.70 8.00
N PRO A 278 29.26 24.30 8.15
CA PRO A 278 29.06 25.40 9.09
C PRO A 278 29.16 24.89 10.52
N THR A 279 29.66 25.75 11.41
CA THR A 279 29.85 25.45 12.83
C THR A 279 28.67 25.87 13.71
N SER A 280 27.76 26.70 13.18
CA SER A 280 26.56 27.15 13.87
C SER A 280 25.43 27.52 12.89
N ILE A 281 24.25 27.81 13.44
CA ILE A 281 23.09 28.27 12.66
C ILE A 281 23.39 29.65 12.04
N GLU A 282 24.03 30.55 12.79
CA GLU A 282 24.42 31.88 12.32
C GLU A 282 25.45 31.81 11.19
N ASP A 283 26.37 30.85 11.27
CA ASP A 283 27.35 30.57 10.22
C ASP A 283 26.67 30.04 8.95
N LEU A 284 25.72 29.11 9.10
CA LEU A 284 24.90 28.64 7.98
C LEU A 284 24.05 29.76 7.35
N GLU A 285 23.43 30.63 8.17
CA GLU A 285 22.70 31.80 7.68
C GLU A 285 23.61 32.78 6.93
N LEU A 286 24.83 33.01 7.45
CA LEU A 286 25.82 33.85 6.80
C LEU A 286 26.25 33.24 5.46
N TRP A 287 26.48 31.93 5.41
CA TRP A 287 26.77 31.21 4.19
C TRP A 287 25.64 31.38 3.17
N PHE A 288 24.37 31.23 3.57
CA PHE A 288 23.24 31.44 2.66
C PHE A 288 23.15 32.89 2.16
N LYS A 289 23.32 33.88 3.04
CA LYS A 289 23.31 35.31 2.66
C LYS A 289 24.40 35.62 1.64
N THR A 290 25.61 35.10 1.84
CA THR A 290 26.73 35.31 0.92
C THR A 290 26.49 34.62 -0.42
N ASN A 291 26.01 33.37 -0.42
CA ASN A 291 25.94 32.55 -1.63
C ASN A 291 24.63 32.69 -2.42
N PHE A 292 23.58 33.30 -1.85
CA PHE A 292 22.30 33.53 -2.53
C PHE A 292 21.95 35.01 -2.73
N SER A 293 22.93 35.92 -2.54
CA SER A 293 22.67 37.35 -2.69
C SER A 293 22.21 37.70 -4.12
N GLY A 294 21.20 38.58 -4.22
CA GLY A 294 20.55 38.93 -5.49
C GLY A 294 19.55 37.89 -6.00
N GLY A 295 19.24 36.86 -5.22
CA GLY A 295 18.19 35.88 -5.50
C GLY A 295 18.56 34.72 -6.41
N ARG A 296 19.86 34.48 -6.59
CA ARG A 296 20.40 33.32 -7.31
C ARG A 296 21.60 32.77 -6.58
N LYS A 297 21.95 31.52 -6.85
CA LYS A 297 23.21 30.93 -6.38
C LYS A 297 24.39 31.63 -7.07
N LEU A 298 25.37 32.10 -6.29
CA LEU A 298 26.53 32.84 -6.79
C LEU A 298 27.79 32.00 -6.93
N THR A 299 27.92 30.93 -6.16
CA THR A 299 29.10 30.06 -6.16
C THR A 299 28.69 28.63 -6.48
N ASP A 300 29.54 27.94 -7.22
CA ASP A 300 29.45 26.50 -7.41
C ASP A 300 30.04 25.84 -6.17
N GLY A 301 29.18 25.60 -5.18
CA GLY A 301 29.56 24.98 -3.92
C GLY A 301 28.36 24.39 -3.19
N TYR A 302 28.64 23.45 -2.29
CA TYR A 302 27.67 22.81 -1.42
C TYR A 302 27.90 23.23 0.02
N VAL A 303 26.85 23.09 0.84
CA VAL A 303 26.91 23.29 2.29
C VAL A 303 26.36 22.05 2.98
N VAL A 304 27.03 21.59 4.03
CA VAL A 304 26.59 20.45 4.83
C VAL A 304 25.56 20.95 5.86
N ILE A 305 24.40 20.28 5.90
CA ILE A 305 23.41 20.47 6.96
C ILE A 305 23.44 19.21 7.83
N SER A 306 24.30 19.21 8.85
CA SER A 306 24.47 18.08 9.76
C SER A 306 23.28 17.93 10.72
N GLU A 307 22.91 16.68 11.03
CA GLU A 307 21.91 16.35 12.05
C GLU A 307 22.32 16.93 13.42
N GLU A 308 23.63 16.95 13.70
CA GLU A 308 24.21 17.41 14.97
C GLU A 308 24.02 18.92 15.21
N MET A 309 23.88 19.71 14.14
CA MET A 309 23.64 21.15 14.23
C MET A 309 22.21 21.46 14.71
N PHE A 310 21.27 20.55 14.46
CA PHE A 310 19.85 20.74 14.73
C PHE A 310 19.26 19.57 15.51
N PRO A 311 19.77 19.17 16.67
CA PRO A 311 19.34 17.94 17.33
C PRO A 311 17.86 18.04 17.74
N ASN A 312 17.05 17.10 17.28
CA ASN A 312 15.63 17.01 17.57
C ASN A 312 14.77 18.20 17.10
N GLN A 313 15.08 18.76 15.93
CA GLN A 313 14.37 19.92 15.38
C GLN A 313 13.86 19.68 13.97
N VAL A 314 13.00 20.59 13.52
CA VAL A 314 12.66 20.75 12.10
C VAL A 314 13.33 22.03 11.62
N VAL A 315 14.19 21.92 10.62
CA VAL A 315 14.78 23.06 9.92
C VAL A 315 13.98 23.31 8.66
N GLN A 316 13.47 24.53 8.53
CA GLN A 316 12.70 24.96 7.38
C GLN A 316 13.45 26.11 6.69
N ILE A 317 13.90 25.87 5.46
CA ILE A 317 14.53 26.90 4.63
C ILE A 317 13.47 27.48 3.70
N LEU A 318 13.31 28.80 3.75
CA LEU A 318 12.32 29.54 2.99
C LEU A 318 12.97 30.37 1.88
N ASP A 319 12.31 30.44 0.73
CA ASP A 319 12.64 31.39 -0.33
C ASP A 319 12.36 32.84 0.10
N LYS A 320 12.69 33.80 -0.76
CA LYS A 320 12.47 35.23 -0.50
C LYS A 320 10.98 35.61 -0.36
N TYR A 321 10.06 34.75 -0.82
CA TYR A 321 8.62 34.94 -0.72
C TYR A 321 8.01 34.25 0.52
N GLY A 322 8.82 33.54 1.30
CA GLY A 322 8.39 32.79 2.47
C GLY A 322 7.84 31.39 2.18
N HIS A 323 8.01 30.87 0.96
CA HIS A 323 7.65 29.50 0.63
C HIS A 323 8.77 28.52 1.00
N THR A 324 8.42 27.28 1.36
CA THR A 324 9.40 26.26 1.76
C THR A 324 10.18 25.74 0.55
N LEU A 325 11.50 25.85 0.61
CA LEU A 325 12.44 25.26 -0.34
C LEU A 325 12.93 23.90 0.15
N LEU A 326 13.33 23.83 1.42
CA LEU A 326 13.86 22.63 2.03
C LEU A 326 13.28 22.47 3.43
N LEU A 327 12.97 21.22 3.80
CA LEU A 327 12.59 20.84 5.15
C LEU A 327 13.45 19.66 5.58
N VAL A 328 14.23 19.86 6.64
CA VAL A 328 15.07 18.82 7.25
C VAL A 328 14.49 18.50 8.63
N CYS A 329 14.16 17.23 8.88
CA CYS A 329 13.64 16.79 10.17
C CYS A 329 14.63 15.82 10.82
N THR A 330 15.34 16.31 11.83
CA THR A 330 16.31 15.54 12.63
C THR A 330 15.68 14.94 13.87
N GLY A 331 14.51 15.45 14.29
CA GLY A 331 13.80 14.99 15.48
C GLY A 331 12.83 13.85 15.28
N THR A 332 12.95 13.09 14.19
CA THR A 332 12.03 11.97 13.92
C THR A 332 12.02 11.04 15.14
N PRO A 333 10.88 10.92 15.85
CA PRO A 333 10.80 10.12 17.07
C PRO A 333 11.27 8.69 16.85
N GLU A 334 11.90 8.11 17.86
CA GLU A 334 12.47 6.75 17.78
C GLU A 334 11.41 5.69 17.41
N ASP A 335 10.17 5.86 17.86
CA ASP A 335 9.08 4.95 17.48
C ASP A 335 8.68 5.07 16.00
N ILE A 336 8.88 6.23 15.37
CA ILE A 336 8.69 6.40 13.93
C ILE A 336 9.89 5.83 13.18
N ARG A 337 11.12 6.10 13.61
CA ARG A 337 12.35 5.57 12.98
C ARG A 337 12.37 4.04 12.99
N SER A 338 12.26 3.42 14.15
CA SER A 338 12.23 1.96 14.31
C SER A 338 11.11 1.29 13.50
N ARG A 339 9.95 1.96 13.35
CA ARG A 339 8.86 1.50 12.48
C ARG A 339 9.20 1.65 11.00
N MET A 340 9.86 2.72 10.59
CA MET A 340 10.32 2.89 9.20
C MET A 340 11.27 1.77 8.83
N ASP A 341 12.28 1.47 9.64
CA ASP A 341 13.22 0.37 9.40
C ASP A 341 12.50 -0.98 9.30
N SER A 342 11.60 -1.25 10.25
CA SER A 342 10.80 -2.48 10.25
C SER A 342 9.91 -2.57 9.00
N ASN A 343 9.29 -1.47 8.60
CA ASN A 343 8.45 -1.42 7.40
C ASN A 343 9.27 -1.58 6.12
N MET A 344 10.48 -1.01 6.06
CA MET A 344 11.39 -1.19 4.92
C MET A 344 11.83 -2.65 4.84
N PHE A 345 12.25 -3.26 5.95
CA PHE A 345 12.57 -4.69 5.96
C PHE A 345 11.38 -5.54 5.49
N VAL A 346 10.17 -5.26 5.97
CA VAL A 346 8.97 -6.01 5.55
C VAL A 346 8.69 -5.83 4.04
N ALA A 347 8.91 -4.64 3.50
CA ALA A 347 8.64 -4.34 2.10
C ALA A 347 9.70 -4.93 1.14
N PHE A 348 10.96 -5.02 1.57
CA PHE A 348 12.09 -5.39 0.69
C PHE A 348 12.79 -6.69 1.08
N GLY A 349 12.45 -7.29 2.23
CA GLY A 349 13.09 -8.48 2.78
C GLY A 349 14.57 -8.24 3.05
N ASP A 350 15.39 -9.22 2.71
CA ASP A 350 16.86 -9.16 2.89
C ASP A 350 17.55 -8.14 1.97
N ARG A 351 16.82 -7.53 1.02
CA ARG A 351 17.34 -6.43 0.20
C ARG A 351 17.15 -5.14 0.96
N ASP A 352 17.93 -4.95 2.02
CA ASP A 352 17.91 -3.70 2.78
C ASP A 352 18.24 -2.53 1.83
N PRO A 353 17.26 -1.67 1.51
CA PRO A 353 17.49 -0.56 0.59
C PRO A 353 18.10 0.65 1.31
N LEU A 354 18.32 0.57 2.63
CA LEU A 354 18.92 1.62 3.46
C LEU A 354 20.41 1.36 3.74
N THR A 355 21.05 0.46 3.01
CA THR A 355 22.49 0.23 3.13
C THR A 355 23.28 1.42 2.60
N HIS A 356 24.33 1.82 3.32
CA HIS A 356 25.32 2.76 2.80
C HIS A 356 25.88 2.26 1.48
N MET A 357 25.92 3.13 0.47
CA MET A 357 26.35 2.82 -0.87
C MET A 357 27.29 3.92 -1.38
N ASP A 358 28.51 3.53 -1.75
CA ASP A 358 29.45 4.42 -2.43
C ASP A 358 29.32 4.22 -3.93
N THR A 359 28.58 5.11 -4.58
CA THR A 359 28.28 4.98 -6.00
C THR A 359 29.47 5.31 -6.89
N SER A 360 30.47 6.05 -6.40
CA SER A 360 31.70 6.33 -7.14
C SER A 360 32.48 5.06 -7.49
N LEU A 361 32.48 4.08 -6.57
CA LEU A 361 33.16 2.78 -6.75
C LEU A 361 32.38 1.82 -7.65
N LEU A 362 31.08 2.06 -7.83
CA LEU A 362 30.17 1.17 -8.55
C LEU A 362 30.09 1.53 -10.05
N GLY A 363 30.40 2.78 -10.38
CA GLY A 363 30.55 3.29 -11.75
C GLY A 363 29.24 3.51 -12.51
N ILE A 364 29.37 4.09 -13.71
CA ILE A 364 28.27 4.57 -14.56
C ILE A 364 27.12 3.58 -14.85
N ASN A 365 27.40 2.27 -14.80
CA ASN A 365 26.39 1.23 -15.07
C ASN A 365 25.64 0.77 -13.81
N HIS A 366 25.98 1.32 -12.64
CA HIS A 366 25.30 0.95 -11.40
C HIS A 366 23.86 1.45 -11.39
N THR A 367 22.97 0.58 -10.92
CA THR A 367 21.55 0.90 -10.73
C THR A 367 21.18 0.67 -9.29
N TYR A 368 20.53 1.65 -8.67
CA TYR A 368 20.07 1.55 -7.30
C TYR A 368 18.54 1.64 -7.23
N VAL A 369 17.99 1.06 -6.17
CA VAL A 369 16.55 1.12 -5.87
C VAL A 369 16.27 2.47 -5.23
N ASN A 370 15.52 3.34 -5.91
CA ASN A 370 15.14 4.64 -5.35
C ASN A 370 13.71 4.62 -4.79
N PHE A 371 13.56 5.21 -3.60
CA PHE A 371 12.27 5.51 -3.00
C PHE A 371 11.73 6.85 -3.50
N HIS A 372 10.87 6.79 -4.52
CA HIS A 372 10.02 7.95 -4.80
C HIS A 372 8.81 7.94 -3.89
N CYS A 373 8.83 8.79 -2.86
CA CYS A 373 7.63 9.18 -2.12
C CYS A 373 6.62 9.78 -3.10
N SER A 374 5.66 8.95 -3.53
CA SER A 374 4.68 9.23 -4.59
C SER A 374 3.75 10.42 -4.31
N ASN A 375 3.84 11.02 -3.13
CA ASN A 375 3.18 12.28 -2.80
C ASN A 375 3.81 13.51 -3.49
N TYR A 376 5.10 13.48 -3.81
CA TYR A 376 5.80 14.64 -4.38
C TYR A 376 5.84 14.66 -5.92
N ASN A 377 5.74 13.50 -6.58
CA ASN A 377 5.63 13.42 -8.05
C ASN A 377 4.22 12.98 -8.45
N ARG A 378 3.23 13.86 -8.26
CA ARG A 378 1.90 13.60 -8.78
C ARG A 378 1.87 13.81 -10.30
N HIS A 379 2.06 12.71 -11.03
CA HIS A 379 1.44 12.39 -12.33
C HIS A 379 1.77 13.26 -13.56
N SER A 380 3.04 13.29 -13.94
CA SER A 380 3.44 13.05 -15.33
C SER A 380 4.92 12.67 -15.33
N THR A 381 5.52 12.41 -16.49
CA THR A 381 7.00 12.38 -16.59
C THR A 381 7.64 13.68 -16.08
N GLN A 382 6.85 14.75 -15.92
CA GLN A 382 7.29 16.06 -15.44
C GLN A 382 6.59 16.55 -14.15
N GLY A 383 5.41 16.03 -13.75
CA GLY A 383 4.78 16.30 -12.44
C GLY A 383 3.77 17.46 -12.34
N HIS A 384 3.44 18.14 -13.45
CA HIS A 384 2.75 19.44 -13.41
C HIS A 384 1.21 19.42 -13.49
N GLU A 385 0.61 18.31 -13.94
CA GLU A 385 -0.78 18.31 -14.45
C GLU A 385 -1.79 17.59 -13.53
N ALA A 386 -1.37 17.14 -12.36
CA ALA A 386 -2.22 16.37 -11.46
C ALA A 386 -3.13 17.24 -10.59
N PRO A 387 -4.46 17.01 -10.57
CA PRO A 387 -5.34 17.66 -9.63
C PRO A 387 -4.97 17.32 -8.17
N PRO A 388 -4.94 18.29 -7.24
CA PRO A 388 -4.53 18.05 -5.85
C PRO A 388 -5.50 17.16 -5.06
N THR A 389 -6.75 17.05 -5.52
CA THR A 389 -7.83 16.34 -4.83
C THR A 389 -8.11 14.94 -5.38
N LEU A 390 -7.52 14.56 -6.51
CA LEU A 390 -7.81 13.30 -7.20
C LEU A 390 -6.71 12.26 -6.95
N HIS A 391 -7.10 11.02 -6.69
CA HIS A 391 -6.12 9.95 -6.49
C HIS A 391 -5.39 9.62 -7.81
N PRO A 392 -4.06 9.41 -7.81
CA PRO A 392 -3.24 8.99 -8.95
C PRO A 392 -3.90 8.01 -9.94
N LEU A 393 -4.39 6.89 -9.41
CA LEU A 393 -4.99 5.79 -10.17
C LEU A 393 -6.40 6.10 -10.72
N GLN A 394 -6.98 7.23 -10.31
CA GLN A 394 -8.28 7.73 -10.79
C GLN A 394 -8.10 8.83 -11.83
N ALA A 395 -6.89 9.38 -12.00
CA ALA A 395 -6.58 10.35 -13.02
C ALA A 395 -6.48 9.66 -14.40
N LYS A 396 -7.33 10.09 -15.33
CA LYS A 396 -7.24 9.74 -16.75
C LYS A 396 -6.91 11.00 -17.53
N LYS A 397 -5.89 10.94 -18.38
CA LYS A 397 -5.68 12.01 -19.36
C LYS A 397 -6.82 11.99 -20.37
N VAL A 398 -7.43 13.15 -20.58
CA VAL A 398 -8.42 13.35 -21.65
C VAL A 398 -7.73 13.09 -22.99
N ASN A 399 -8.41 12.38 -23.89
CA ASN A 399 -7.90 12.00 -25.23
C ASN A 399 -6.73 11.00 -25.25
N VAL A 400 -6.48 10.26 -24.17
CA VAL A 400 -5.49 9.16 -24.17
C VAL A 400 -6.22 7.84 -23.98
N THR A 401 -6.03 6.89 -24.90
CA THR A 401 -6.68 5.57 -24.90
C THR A 401 -6.17 4.66 -23.79
N HIS A 402 -4.93 4.83 -23.35
CA HIS A 402 -4.31 4.03 -22.31
C HIS A 402 -3.35 4.86 -21.45
N THR A 403 -3.53 4.82 -20.13
CA THR A 403 -2.57 5.39 -19.17
C THR A 403 -1.77 4.24 -18.58
N ASN A 404 -0.44 4.26 -18.74
CA ASN A 404 0.40 3.20 -18.24
C ASN A 404 0.66 3.35 -16.73
N TYR A 405 -0.23 2.80 -15.91
CA TYR A 405 -0.12 2.87 -14.45
C TYR A 405 1.11 2.11 -13.90
N THR A 406 1.72 1.19 -14.67
CA THR A 406 2.96 0.52 -14.25
C THR A 406 4.21 1.39 -14.45
N GLN A 407 4.11 2.54 -15.12
CA GLN A 407 5.17 3.56 -15.07
C GLN A 407 5.14 4.39 -13.78
N MET A 408 4.17 4.13 -12.88
CA MET A 408 3.98 4.77 -11.57
C MET A 408 4.43 3.91 -10.38
N VAL A 409 5.10 2.76 -10.63
CA VAL A 409 5.87 2.04 -9.59
C VAL A 409 7.28 2.64 -9.47
N PRO A 410 7.95 2.50 -8.30
CA PRO A 410 9.34 2.90 -8.14
C PRO A 410 10.18 2.36 -9.29
N ARG A 411 10.91 3.24 -9.98
CA ARG A 411 11.83 2.83 -11.03
C ARG A 411 13.19 2.58 -10.39
N LEU A 412 13.93 1.63 -10.96
CA LEU A 412 15.36 1.59 -10.73
C LEU A 412 15.95 2.84 -11.36
N SER A 413 16.66 3.62 -10.55
CA SER A 413 17.41 4.77 -11.03
C SER A 413 18.79 4.27 -11.46
N VAL A 414 19.28 4.81 -12.58
CA VAL A 414 20.67 4.68 -13.00
C VAL A 414 21.35 5.97 -12.61
N GLU A 415 22.62 5.92 -12.21
CA GLU A 415 23.40 7.15 -12.13
C GLU A 415 23.41 7.80 -13.52
N THR A 416 22.87 9.01 -13.59
CA THR A 416 22.95 9.85 -14.79
C THR A 416 24.22 10.66 -14.72
#